data_AF-A0A7W1STU4-F1
#
_entry.id   AF-A0A7W1STU4-F1
#
_cell.length_a   1.000
_cell.length_b   1.000
_cell.length_c   1.000
_cell.angle_alpha   90.00
_cell.angle_beta   90.00
_cell.angle_gamma   90.00
#
_symmetry.space_group_name_H-M   'P 1'
#
loop_
_entity.id
_entity.type
_entity.pdbx_description
1 polymer ?
#
loop_
_entity_poly.entity_id
_entity_poly.type
_entity_poly.pdbx_seq_one_letter_code
_entity_poly.pdbx_strand_id
1 'polypeptide(L)'
;PMLRLAGRADLVLRDGRVGTAEQKGTPADLRAALDVLRTDLSADPFAAPDAQRLADLGLGQRQIASLVRAGELLRVADGVVLLPDADKRAVEVLAGLGPEFTLSEARQALRTSRRVAVPLLELLARTGRTTRTPDGGHRLV
;
A
#
# COMPACT_ATOMS: atom_id res chain seq x y z
N PRO A 1 -17.97 14.01 -42.58
CA PRO A 1 -17.15 12.81 -42.37
C PRO A 1 -15.78 13.14 -41.75
N MET A 2 -15.57 12.71 -40.50
CA MET A 2 -14.31 12.19 -39.88
C MET A 2 -13.01 13.04 -40.03
N LEU A 3 -12.19 13.37 -39.01
CA LEU A 3 -12.03 12.84 -37.65
C LEU A 3 -11.04 13.73 -36.85
N ARG A 4 -11.22 13.74 -35.52
CA ARG A 4 -10.23 13.82 -34.42
C ARG A 4 -9.32 15.07 -34.27
N LEU A 5 -9.72 15.92 -33.33
CA LEU A 5 -8.80 16.65 -32.45
C LEU A 5 -8.12 15.65 -31.50
N ALA A 6 -6.88 15.28 -31.80
CA ALA A 6 -6.03 14.54 -30.88
C ALA A 6 -5.49 15.52 -29.82
N GLY A 7 -5.83 15.26 -28.56
CA GLY A 7 -5.39 16.03 -27.41
C GLY A 7 -3.86 16.03 -27.27
N ARG A 8 -3.30 17.23 -27.14
CA ARG A 8 -2.00 17.44 -26.51
C ARG A 8 -2.28 17.94 -25.10
N ALA A 9 -2.27 17.02 -24.13
CA ALA A 9 -2.00 17.39 -22.76
C ALA A 9 -0.48 17.64 -22.69
N ASP A 10 -0.11 18.91 -22.85
CA ASP A 10 1.24 19.39 -22.61
C ASP A 10 1.56 19.25 -21.11
N LEU A 11 2.33 18.22 -20.75
CA LEU A 11 2.98 18.14 -19.45
C LEU A 11 4.49 18.27 -19.67
N VAL A 12 4.95 19.50 -19.49
CA VAL A 12 6.36 19.89 -19.48
C VAL A 12 6.98 19.35 -18.18
N LEU A 13 7.90 18.40 -18.30
CA LEU A 13 8.72 17.94 -17.18
C LEU A 13 9.99 18.81 -17.11
N ARG A 14 10.06 19.73 -16.15
CA ARG A 14 11.30 20.38 -15.71
C ARG A 14 11.64 19.86 -14.32
N ASP A 15 12.71 19.09 -14.21
CA ASP A 15 13.70 19.24 -13.14
C ASP A 15 14.93 18.34 -13.34
N GLY A 16 16.08 18.90 -13.01
CA GLY A 16 17.43 18.43 -13.32
C GLY A 16 17.70 17.01 -12.87
N ARG A 17 18.05 16.16 -13.84
CA ARG A 17 18.38 14.75 -13.67
C ARG A 17 19.80 14.59 -13.10
N VAL A 18 19.94 13.79 -12.05
CA VAL A 18 21.01 12.78 -11.96
C VAL A 18 20.44 11.51 -11.32
N GLY A 19 20.52 10.41 -12.06
CA GLY A 19 20.20 9.07 -11.59
C GLY A 19 20.65 8.07 -12.64
N THR A 20 21.81 7.46 -12.41
CA THR A 20 22.44 6.44 -13.24
C THR A 20 21.61 5.17 -13.28
N ALA A 21 21.44 4.62 -14.50
CA ALA A 21 20.97 3.28 -14.87
C ALA A 21 19.86 2.68 -13.98
N GLU A 22 18.58 2.78 -14.37
CA GLU A 22 17.47 1.83 -14.07
C GLU A 22 16.10 2.52 -14.28
N GLN A 23 15.89 3.24 -15.39
CA GLN A 23 14.52 3.48 -15.88
C GLN A 23 14.03 2.22 -16.60
N LYS A 24 13.74 1.16 -15.82
CA LYS A 24 13.03 -0.01 -16.33
C LYS A 24 11.54 0.21 -16.12
N GLY A 25 10.82 0.47 -17.21
CA GLY A 25 9.37 0.56 -17.22
C GLY A 25 8.85 1.83 -17.88
N THR A 26 8.10 1.66 -18.96
CA THR A 26 7.23 2.68 -19.54
C THR A 26 6.07 2.99 -18.58
N PRO A 27 5.35 4.11 -18.77
CA PRO A 27 4.10 4.37 -18.03
C PRO A 27 3.03 3.29 -18.23
N ALA A 28 3.13 2.47 -19.28
CA ALA A 28 2.26 1.32 -19.48
C ALA A 28 2.67 0.16 -18.56
N ASP A 29 3.97 -0.12 -18.45
CA ASP A 29 4.50 -1.18 -17.59
C ASP A 29 4.19 -0.93 -16.12
N LEU A 30 4.32 0.32 -15.65
CA LEU A 30 3.96 0.69 -14.29
C LEU A 30 2.47 0.48 -14.00
N ARG A 31 1.61 0.73 -14.99
CA ARG A 31 0.16 0.56 -14.88
C ARG A 31 -0.21 -0.92 -14.82
N ALA A 32 0.39 -1.73 -15.68
CA ALA A 32 0.23 -3.19 -15.66
C ALA A 32 0.69 -3.78 -14.32
N ALA A 33 1.84 -3.34 -13.79
CA ALA A 33 2.33 -3.78 -12.50
C ALA A 33 1.39 -3.40 -11.34
N LEU A 34 0.83 -2.18 -11.38
CA LEU A 34 -0.17 -1.74 -10.40
C LEU A 34 -1.45 -2.57 -10.49
N ASP A 35 -1.92 -2.91 -11.69
CA ASP A 35 -3.14 -3.71 -11.88
C ASP A 35 -2.97 -5.16 -11.39
N VAL A 36 -1.77 -5.74 -11.54
CA VAL A 36 -1.44 -7.02 -10.91
C VAL A 36 -1.48 -6.90 -9.39
N LEU A 37 -0.84 -5.89 -8.79
CA LEU A 37 -0.90 -5.68 -7.34
C LEU A 37 -2.32 -5.47 -6.83
N ARG A 38 -3.15 -4.71 -7.56
CA ARG A 38 -4.55 -4.51 -7.22
C ARG A 38 -5.32 -5.81 -7.24
N THR A 39 -5.06 -6.67 -8.22
CA THR A 39 -5.69 -8.00 -8.30
C THR A 39 -5.30 -8.85 -7.10
N ASP A 40 -3.99 -8.97 -6.83
CA ASP A 40 -3.44 -9.76 -5.72
C ASP A 40 -3.98 -9.27 -4.37
N LEU A 41 -3.91 -7.95 -4.11
CA LEU A 41 -4.35 -7.34 -2.85
C LEU A 41 -5.87 -7.15 -2.74
N SER A 42 -6.63 -7.27 -3.83
CA SER A 42 -8.10 -7.35 -3.71
C SER A 42 -8.54 -8.71 -3.18
N ALA A 43 -7.80 -9.77 -3.53
CA ALA A 43 -8.06 -11.12 -3.04
C ALA A 43 -7.58 -11.32 -1.59
N ASP A 44 -6.42 -10.76 -1.25
CA ASP A 44 -5.89 -10.76 0.12
C ASP A 44 -5.38 -9.36 0.52
N PRO A 45 -6.25 -8.52 1.13
CA PRO A 45 -5.96 -7.11 1.42
C PRO A 45 -4.77 -6.84 2.31
N PHE A 46 -4.30 -7.83 3.07
CA PHE A 46 -3.21 -7.67 4.03
C PHE A 46 -2.00 -8.56 3.70
N ALA A 47 -2.01 -9.26 2.57
CA ALA A 47 -0.85 -9.98 2.04
C ALA A 47 0.07 -9.03 1.26
N ALA A 48 0.73 -8.12 1.98
CA ALA A 48 1.72 -7.23 1.38
C ALA A 48 2.78 -8.04 0.62
N PRO A 49 3.05 -7.72 -0.67
CA PRO A 49 4.06 -8.42 -1.45
C PRO A 49 5.44 -8.27 -0.79
N ASP A 50 6.31 -9.26 -1.01
CA ASP A 50 7.70 -9.17 -0.61
C ASP A 50 8.53 -8.39 -1.64
N ALA A 51 9.80 -8.14 -1.30
CA ALA A 51 10.70 -7.38 -2.16
C ALA A 51 10.96 -8.07 -3.51
N GLN A 52 11.00 -9.41 -3.53
CA GLN A 52 11.24 -10.16 -4.76
C GLN A 52 10.05 -10.01 -5.70
N ARG A 53 8.82 -10.20 -5.20
CA ARG A 53 7.59 -10.03 -5.97
C ARG A 53 7.47 -8.61 -6.53
N LEU A 54 7.81 -7.59 -5.74
CA LEU A 54 7.84 -6.21 -6.23
C LEU A 54 8.89 -6.02 -7.33
N ALA A 55 10.09 -6.61 -7.19
CA ALA A 55 11.12 -6.55 -8.21
C ALA A 55 10.71 -7.28 -9.51
N ASP A 56 10.06 -8.43 -9.41
CA ASP A 56 9.53 -9.19 -10.56
C ASP A 56 8.47 -8.39 -11.35
N LEU A 57 7.72 -7.53 -10.66
CA LEU A 57 6.76 -6.60 -11.26
C LEU A 57 7.44 -5.30 -11.78
N GLY A 58 8.76 -5.16 -11.65
CA GLY A 58 9.48 -3.94 -12.01
C GLY A 58 9.21 -2.75 -11.08
N LEU A 59 8.67 -3.00 -9.88
CA LEU A 59 8.34 -1.99 -8.88
C LEU A 59 9.50 -1.75 -7.92
N GLY A 60 10.44 -0.92 -8.36
CA GLY A 60 11.51 -0.39 -7.51
C GLY A 60 11.03 0.68 -6.52
N GLN A 61 11.94 1.14 -5.65
CA GLN A 61 11.63 2.13 -4.61
C GLN A 61 11.04 3.44 -5.19
N ARG A 62 11.53 3.90 -6.34
CA ARG A 62 11.07 5.13 -6.99
C ARG A 62 9.65 4.99 -7.53
N GLN A 63 9.34 3.87 -8.18
CA GLN A 63 8.02 3.54 -8.70
C GLN A 63 7.01 3.47 -7.54
N ILE A 64 7.34 2.73 -6.48
CA ILE A 64 6.50 2.64 -5.28
C ILE A 64 6.27 4.03 -4.67
N ALA A 65 7.32 4.83 -4.49
CA ALA A 65 7.19 6.18 -3.94
C ALA A 65 6.33 7.09 -4.83
N SER A 66 6.36 6.91 -6.15
CA SER A 66 5.47 7.62 -7.07
C SER A 66 4.01 7.20 -6.93
N LEU A 67 3.75 5.90 -6.83
CA LEU A 67 2.40 5.35 -6.65
C LEU A 67 1.79 5.76 -5.30
N VAL A 68 2.60 5.77 -4.23
CA VAL A 68 2.16 6.24 -2.91
C VAL A 68 1.81 7.73 -2.94
N ARG A 69 2.63 8.56 -3.58
CA ARG A 69 2.32 10.00 -3.76
C ARG A 69 1.08 10.24 -4.61
N ALA A 70 0.81 9.37 -5.57
CA ALA A 70 -0.39 9.41 -6.39
C ALA A 70 -1.65 8.88 -5.66
N GLY A 71 -1.50 8.35 -4.44
CA GLY A 71 -2.60 7.76 -3.67
C GLY A 71 -3.04 6.39 -4.18
N GLU A 72 -2.21 5.72 -5.00
CA GLU A 72 -2.51 4.42 -5.60
C GLU A 72 -2.08 3.24 -4.73
N LEU A 73 -1.15 3.47 -3.81
CA LEU A 73 -0.70 2.51 -2.81
C LEU A 73 -0.58 3.20 -1.45
N LEU A 74 -0.80 2.44 -0.38
CA LEU A 74 -0.50 2.84 0.98
C LEU A 74 0.82 2.20 1.40
N ARG A 75 1.81 3.01 1.79
CA ARG A 75 3.01 2.50 2.48
C ARG A 75 2.78 2.52 3.98
N VAL A 76 2.77 1.35 4.62
CA VAL A 76 2.61 1.24 6.09
C VAL A 76 3.96 1.14 6.81
N ALA A 77 4.98 0.63 6.12
CA ALA A 77 6.37 0.56 6.56
C ALA A 77 7.29 0.45 5.35
N ASP A 78 8.61 0.50 5.55
CA ASP A 78 9.55 0.19 4.49
C ASP A 78 9.40 -1.25 4.00
N GLY A 79 9.26 -1.40 2.68
CA GLY A 79 8.99 -2.69 2.04
C GLY A 79 7.60 -3.28 2.33
N VAL A 80 6.69 -2.52 2.95
CA VAL A 80 5.30 -2.96 3.20
C VAL A 80 4.33 -1.98 2.56
N VAL A 81 3.74 -2.42 1.44
CA VAL A 81 2.75 -1.66 0.69
C VAL A 81 1.43 -2.43 0.61
N LEU A 82 0.33 -1.71 0.73
CA LEU A 82 -1.04 -2.20 0.64
C LEU A 82 -1.86 -1.29 -0.29
N LEU A 83 -3.13 -1.61 -0.51
CA LEU A 83 -4.04 -0.70 -1.21
C LEU A 83 -4.41 0.52 -0.34
N PRO A 84 -4.83 1.65 -0.95
CA PRO A 84 -5.06 2.92 -0.25
C PRO A 84 -6.10 2.88 0.88
N ASP A 85 -7.01 1.90 0.87
CA ASP A 85 -8.11 1.72 1.82
C ASP A 85 -7.82 0.63 2.88
N ALA A 86 -6.61 0.06 2.90
CA ALA A 86 -6.26 -1.02 3.80
C ALA A 86 -6.36 -0.63 5.29
N ASP A 87 -6.17 0.65 5.63
CA ASP A 87 -6.37 1.15 7.00
C ASP A 87 -7.84 1.06 7.44
N LYS A 88 -8.77 1.48 6.57
CA LYS A 88 -10.22 1.39 6.83
C LYS A 88 -10.68 -0.06 6.92
N ARG A 89 -10.27 -0.89 5.96
CA ARG A 89 -10.58 -2.33 5.97
C ARG A 89 -10.03 -3.03 7.21
N ALA A 90 -8.85 -2.63 7.68
CA ALA A 90 -8.29 -3.18 8.91
C ALA A 90 -9.17 -2.86 10.12
N VAL A 91 -9.66 -1.62 10.24
CA VAL A 91 -10.59 -1.23 11.32
C VAL A 91 -11.86 -2.08 11.28
N GLU A 92 -12.44 -2.29 10.10
CA GLU A 92 -13.65 -3.12 9.92
C GLU A 92 -13.43 -4.57 10.41
N VAL A 93 -12.30 -5.18 10.06
CA VAL A 93 -11.96 -6.54 10.51
C VAL A 93 -11.70 -6.58 12.02
N LEU A 94 -10.94 -5.62 12.54
CA LEU A 94 -10.56 -5.57 13.96
C LEU A 94 -11.76 -5.28 14.87
N ALA A 95 -12.78 -4.58 14.38
CA ALA A 95 -14.03 -4.35 15.12
C ALA A 95 -14.74 -5.66 15.48
N GLY A 96 -14.49 -6.75 14.75
CA GLY A 96 -15.03 -8.08 15.04
C GLY A 96 -14.35 -8.81 16.21
N LEU A 97 -13.22 -8.31 16.73
CA LEU A 97 -12.46 -8.97 17.81
C LEU A 97 -12.95 -8.62 19.22
N GLY A 98 -13.84 -7.63 19.35
CA GLY A 98 -14.36 -7.16 20.64
C GLY A 98 -13.68 -5.87 21.12
N PRO A 99 -13.84 -5.52 22.41
CA PRO A 99 -13.43 -4.21 22.95
C PRO A 99 -11.90 -4.05 23.06
N GLU A 100 -11.17 -5.16 23.15
CA GLU A 100 -9.71 -5.20 23.22
C GLU A 100 -9.21 -6.46 22.51
N PHE A 101 -8.04 -6.35 21.87
CA PHE A 101 -7.39 -7.45 21.18
C PHE A 101 -5.86 -7.36 21.26
N THR A 102 -5.22 -8.51 21.21
CA THR A 102 -3.77 -8.66 21.14
C THR A 102 -3.25 -8.54 19.70
N LEU A 103 -1.94 -8.32 19.54
CA LEU A 103 -1.29 -8.40 18.24
C LEU A 103 -1.49 -9.76 17.55
N SER A 104 -1.53 -10.85 18.32
CA SER A 104 -1.71 -12.20 17.79
C SER A 104 -3.10 -12.39 17.20
N GLU A 105 -4.14 -11.91 17.87
CA GLU A 105 -5.53 -11.94 17.39
C GLU A 105 -5.70 -11.04 16.15
N ALA A 106 -5.18 -9.82 16.19
CA ALA A 106 -5.18 -8.93 15.03
C ALA A 106 -4.52 -9.59 13.80
N ARG A 107 -3.36 -10.22 13.99
CA ARG A 107 -2.65 -10.94 12.92
C ARG A 107 -3.50 -12.08 12.34
N GLN A 108 -4.17 -12.85 13.20
CA GLN A 108 -5.03 -13.97 12.79
C GLN A 108 -6.26 -13.47 12.04
N ALA A 109 -6.95 -12.44 12.55
CA ALA A 109 -8.13 -11.86 11.93
C ALA A 109 -7.83 -11.24 10.57
N LEU A 110 -6.73 -10.49 10.47
CA LEU A 110 -6.24 -9.89 9.23
C LEU A 110 -5.55 -10.90 8.30
N ARG A 111 -5.45 -12.19 8.71
CA ARG A 111 -4.80 -13.28 7.96
C ARG A 111 -3.40 -12.93 7.45
N THR A 112 -2.65 -12.12 8.19
CA THR A 112 -1.37 -11.59 7.74
C THR A 112 -0.19 -12.05 8.62
N SER A 113 1.00 -11.55 8.32
CA SER A 113 2.22 -11.79 9.11
C SER A 113 2.47 -10.66 10.10
N ARG A 114 3.37 -10.91 11.08
CA ARG A 114 3.80 -9.86 12.02
C ARG A 114 4.47 -8.68 11.31
N ARG A 115 5.19 -8.92 10.21
CA ARG A 115 5.84 -7.90 9.37
C ARG A 115 4.84 -6.86 8.85
N VAL A 116 3.58 -7.25 8.66
CA VAL A 116 2.51 -6.37 8.17
C VAL A 116 1.63 -5.88 9.32
N ALA A 117 1.22 -6.77 10.23
CA ALA A 117 0.31 -6.43 11.32
C ALA A 117 0.87 -5.35 12.26
N VAL A 118 2.16 -5.44 12.62
CA VAL A 118 2.78 -4.44 13.50
C VAL A 118 2.75 -3.03 12.90
N PRO A 119 3.32 -2.78 11.71
CA PRO A 119 3.31 -1.44 11.14
C PRO A 119 1.90 -0.95 10.78
N LEU A 120 0.98 -1.85 10.43
CA LEU A 120 -0.42 -1.48 10.22
C LEU A 120 -1.07 -1.00 11.52
N LEU A 121 -0.91 -1.72 12.63
CA LEU A 121 -1.43 -1.28 13.93
C LEU A 121 -0.76 0.01 14.42
N GLU A 122 0.53 0.21 14.14
CA GLU A 122 1.21 1.48 14.42
C GLU A 122 0.65 2.63 13.57
N LEU A 123 0.37 2.39 12.29
CA LEU A 123 -0.30 3.37 11.43
C LEU A 123 -1.68 3.73 11.99
N LEU A 124 -2.49 2.73 12.36
CA LEU A 124 -3.79 2.95 12.96
C LEU A 124 -3.69 3.74 14.27
N ALA A 125 -2.67 3.48 15.09
CA ALA A 125 -2.46 4.21 16.33
C ALA A 125 -2.07 5.67 16.07
N ARG A 126 -1.10 5.91 15.17
CA ARG A 126 -0.68 7.26 14.78
C ARG A 126 -1.80 8.07 14.13
N THR A 127 -2.77 7.41 13.51
CA THR A 127 -3.94 8.03 12.88
C THR A 127 -5.16 8.08 13.79
N GLY A 128 -5.01 7.74 15.07
CA GLY A 128 -6.06 7.87 16.09
C GLY A 128 -7.20 6.86 15.96
N ARG A 129 -6.98 5.73 15.28
CA ARG A 129 -7.99 4.68 15.04
C ARG A 129 -7.83 3.49 15.98
N THR A 130 -6.65 3.34 16.58
CA THR A 130 -6.39 2.39 17.66
C THR A 130 -5.61 3.08 18.78
N THR A 131 -5.68 2.52 19.99
CA THR A 131 -4.80 2.87 21.09
C THR A 131 -4.29 1.62 21.80
N ARG A 132 -3.12 1.75 22.45
CA ARG A 132 -2.63 0.75 23.41
C ARG A 132 -3.47 0.80 24.67
N THR A 133 -3.71 -0.36 25.28
CA THR A 133 -4.35 -0.48 26.60
C THR A 133 -3.28 -0.65 27.70
N PRO A 134 -3.63 -0.43 28.98
CA PRO A 134 -2.72 -0.68 30.10
C PRO A 134 -2.24 -2.14 30.20
N ASP A 135 -3.08 -3.07 29.75
CA ASP A 135 -2.82 -4.52 29.77
C ASP A 135 -1.94 -4.99 28.58
N GLY A 136 -1.45 -4.06 27.76
CA GLY A 136 -0.55 -4.32 26.64
C GLY A 136 -1.25 -4.72 25.34
N GLY A 137 -2.58 -4.75 25.32
CA GLY A 137 -3.41 -4.96 24.15
C GLY A 137 -3.63 -3.70 23.32
N HIS A 138 -4.60 -3.80 22.41
CA HIS A 138 -5.05 -2.75 21.52
C HIS A 138 -6.56 -2.64 21.58
N ARG A 139 -7.10 -1.44 21.41
CA ARG A 139 -8.53 -1.23 21.19
C ARG A 139 -8.75 -0.24 20.06
N LEU A 140 -9.89 -0.35 19.38
CA LEU A 140 -10.37 0.70 18.49
C LEU A 140 -10.74 1.95 19.31
N VAL A 141 -10.57 3.12 18.69
CA VAL A 141 -10.93 4.45 19.24
C VAL A 141 -12.26 4.90 18.67
#